data_AF-A0A6M1T835-F1
#
_entry.id   AF-A0A6M1T835-F1
#
_cell.length_a   1.000
_cell.length_b   1.000
_cell.length_c   1.000
_cell.angle_alpha   90.00
_cell.angle_beta   90.00
_cell.angle_gamma   90.00
#
_symmetry.space_group_name_H-M   'P 1'
#
loop_
_entity.id
_entity.type
_entity.pdbx_description
1 polymer ?
#
loop_
_entity_poly.entity_id
_entity_poly.type
_entity_poly.pdbx_seq_one_letter_code
_entity_poly.pdbx_strand_id
1 'polypeptide(L)'
;MFILHITNNYEADIEFDSTTISAKGGTHSTGKIKGHHTIDGKGLTVFNILDLAKKKIPGYPSLKATWGILFEYQGHEIYGRYEGNGEFDITFNEYGNVEIKAVNGKALEIRLPGLTLEQEKSENN
;
A
#
# COMPACT_ATOMS: atom_id res chain seq x y z
N MET A 1 6.37 3.72 12.35
CA MET A 1 5.00 3.25 12.64
C MET A 1 4.02 4.15 11.90
N PHE A 2 2.87 3.62 11.52
CA PHE A 2 1.84 4.33 10.77
C PHE A 2 0.45 3.94 11.27
N ILE A 3 -0.54 4.72 10.87
CA ILE A 3 -1.96 4.57 11.18
C ILE A 3 -2.67 4.49 9.84
N LEU A 4 -3.59 3.53 9.70
CA LEU A 4 -4.41 3.36 8.52
C LEU A 4 -5.88 3.55 8.88
N HIS A 5 -6.58 4.32 8.06
CA HIS A 5 -8.03 4.45 8.09
C HIS A 5 -8.59 3.75 6.87
N ILE A 6 -9.18 2.58 7.06
CA ILE A 6 -9.67 1.71 5.99
C ILE A 6 -11.18 1.86 5.90
N THR A 7 -11.69 2.13 4.70
CA THR A 7 -13.12 2.15 4.39
C THR A 7 -13.40 1.14 3.29
N ASN A 8 -14.37 0.26 3.52
CA ASN A 8 -14.80 -0.77 2.60
C ASN A 8 -16.19 -0.48 2.04
N ASN A 9 -16.27 0.10 0.84
CA ASN A 9 -17.55 0.24 0.12
C ASN A 9 -17.81 -0.92 -0.86
N TYR A 10 -16.91 -1.91 -0.92
CA TYR A 10 -17.02 -3.06 -1.83
C TYR A 10 -18.22 -3.95 -1.48
N GLU A 11 -18.63 -4.79 -2.43
CA GLU A 11 -19.81 -5.65 -2.29
C GLU A 11 -19.65 -6.79 -1.27
N ALA A 12 -18.40 -7.15 -0.93
CA ALA A 12 -18.05 -8.21 -0.01
C ALA A 12 -17.17 -7.69 1.14
N ASP A 13 -17.15 -8.47 2.23
CA ASP A 13 -16.24 -8.21 3.35
C ASP A 13 -14.79 -8.29 2.89
N ILE A 14 -13.94 -7.46 3.49
CA ILE A 14 -12.49 -7.51 3.33
C ILE A 14 -11.85 -7.84 4.67
N GLU A 15 -10.69 -8.48 4.63
CA GLU A 15 -9.90 -8.84 5.79
C GLU A 15 -8.65 -7.98 5.82
N PHE A 16 -8.44 -7.26 6.92
CA PHE A 16 -7.17 -6.63 7.25
C PHE A 16 -6.48 -7.48 8.31
N ASP A 17 -5.43 -8.21 7.93
CA ASP A 17 -4.76 -9.26 8.70
C ASP A 17 -5.72 -10.32 9.28
N SER A 18 -6.35 -10.05 10.44
CA SER A 18 -7.33 -10.92 11.10
C SER A 18 -8.59 -10.16 11.52
N THR A 19 -8.79 -8.97 10.97
CA THR A 19 -9.92 -8.09 11.24
C THR A 19 -10.80 -8.00 10.02
N THR A 20 -12.02 -8.53 10.12
CA THR A 20 -13.05 -8.36 9.11
C THR A 20 -13.56 -6.92 9.09
N ILE A 21 -13.60 -6.31 7.91
CA ILE A 21 -14.19 -5.01 7.65
C ILE A 21 -15.41 -5.24 6.74
N SER A 22 -16.61 -5.03 7.31
CA SER A 22 -17.87 -5.35 6.64
C SER A 22 -18.02 -4.64 5.29
N ALA A 23 -18.66 -5.32 4.36
CA ALA A 23 -19.04 -4.80 3.05
C ALA A 23 -19.88 -3.52 3.15
N LYS A 24 -19.92 -2.75 2.05
CA LYS A 24 -20.90 -1.67 1.82
C LYS A 24 -20.94 -0.59 2.92
N GLY A 25 -19.76 -0.16 3.36
CA GLY A 25 -19.56 0.99 4.25
C GLY A 25 -18.87 0.67 5.57
N GLY A 26 -18.35 -0.54 5.76
CA GLY A 26 -17.57 -0.87 6.95
C GLY A 26 -16.29 -0.05 7.02
N THR A 27 -15.87 0.28 8.24
CA THR A 27 -14.63 1.05 8.48
C THR A 27 -13.79 0.40 9.56
N HIS A 28 -12.48 0.60 9.47
CA HIS A 28 -11.52 0.20 10.48
C HIS A 28 -10.43 1.25 10.59
N SER A 29 -9.98 1.54 11.81
CA SER A 29 -8.82 2.39 12.05
C SER A 29 -7.84 1.66 12.92
N THR A 30 -6.60 1.59 12.46
CA THR A 30 -5.56 0.90 13.22
C THR A 30 -5.07 1.78 14.36
N GLY A 31 -4.43 1.17 15.37
CA GLY A 31 -3.49 1.91 16.21
C GLY A 31 -2.22 2.27 15.42
N LYS A 32 -1.17 2.66 16.15
CA LYS A 32 0.18 2.72 15.56
C LYS A 32 0.65 1.30 15.30
N ILE A 33 0.86 0.97 14.03
CA ILE A 33 1.34 -0.35 13.57
C ILE A 33 2.67 -0.21 12.81
N LYS A 34 3.33 -1.34 12.57
CA LYS A 34 4.59 -1.48 11.84
C LYS A 34 4.65 -2.86 11.19
N GLY A 35 5.52 -3.01 10.20
CA GLY A 35 5.68 -4.27 9.49
C GLY A 35 4.82 -4.35 8.25
N HIS A 36 4.70 -5.55 7.71
CA HIS A 36 3.98 -5.79 6.46
C HIS A 36 2.58 -6.28 6.77
N HIS A 37 1.61 -5.72 6.05
CA HIS A 37 0.19 -6.03 6.23
C HIS A 37 -0.45 -6.27 4.88
N THR A 38 -1.57 -6.98 4.88
CA THR A 38 -2.34 -7.24 3.68
C THR A 38 -3.80 -6.93 3.92
N ILE A 39 -4.46 -6.46 2.85
CA ILE A 39 -5.91 -6.44 2.76
C ILE A 39 -6.31 -7.38 1.62
N ASP A 40 -7.15 -8.35 1.91
CA ASP A 40 -7.71 -9.26 0.91
C ASP A 40 -9.21 -9.47 1.13
N GLY A 41 -9.84 -10.19 0.20
CA GLY A 41 -11.28 -10.41 0.24
C GLY A 41 -11.75 -11.18 -0.98
N LYS A 42 -12.96 -11.71 -0.93
CA LYS A 42 -13.52 -12.49 -2.02
C LYS A 42 -13.60 -11.65 -3.31
N GLY A 43 -12.88 -12.07 -4.34
CA GLY A 43 -12.87 -11.39 -5.64
C GLY A 43 -11.90 -10.21 -5.75
N LEU A 44 -11.14 -9.90 -4.70
CA LEU A 44 -10.08 -8.91 -4.74
C LEU A 44 -8.71 -9.60 -4.89
N THR A 45 -7.81 -8.93 -5.59
CA THR A 45 -6.37 -9.22 -5.46
C THR A 45 -5.88 -8.78 -4.09
N VAL A 46 -4.77 -9.33 -3.61
CA VAL A 46 -4.16 -8.88 -2.35
C VAL A 46 -3.63 -7.45 -2.51
N PHE A 47 -4.05 -6.57 -1.62
CA PHE A 47 -3.48 -5.24 -1.44
C PHE A 47 -2.36 -5.33 -0.41
N ASN A 48 -1.13 -5.06 -0.85
CA ASN A 48 0.05 -5.18 0.01
C ASN A 48 0.44 -3.83 0.60
N ILE A 49 0.82 -3.85 1.87
CA ILE A 49 1.29 -2.68 2.61
C ILE A 49 2.65 -3.01 3.22
N LEU A 50 3.71 -2.43 2.66
CA LEU A 50 5.07 -2.69 3.07
C LEU A 50 5.63 -1.50 3.86
N ASP A 51 5.91 -1.71 5.15
CA ASP A 51 6.78 -0.81 5.92
C ASP A 51 8.21 -0.82 5.37
N LEU A 52 8.61 0.26 4.71
CA LEU A 52 9.96 0.43 4.20
C LEU A 52 10.94 0.89 5.27
N ALA A 53 10.45 1.25 6.47
CA ALA A 53 11.21 1.91 7.50
C ALA A 53 12.03 3.08 6.91
N LYS A 54 13.36 3.04 7.04
CA LYS A 54 14.25 4.09 6.49
C LYS A 54 14.62 3.88 5.03
N LYS A 55 14.34 2.70 4.45
CA LYS A 55 14.72 2.37 3.06
C LYS A 55 13.99 3.30 2.08
N LYS A 56 14.74 3.84 1.13
CA LYS A 56 14.20 4.58 -0.02
C LYS A 56 14.27 3.69 -1.25
N ILE A 57 13.30 3.83 -2.14
CA ILE A 57 13.28 3.08 -3.40
C ILE A 57 14.24 3.77 -4.38
N PRO A 58 15.30 3.10 -4.85
CA PRO A 58 16.23 3.67 -5.82
C PRO A 58 15.51 4.02 -7.13
N GLY A 59 15.91 5.12 -7.77
CA GLY A 59 15.35 5.54 -9.06
C GLY A 59 14.05 6.35 -9.00
N TYR A 60 13.44 6.52 -7.82
CA TYR A 60 12.22 7.33 -7.65
C TYR A 60 12.47 8.61 -6.86
N PRO A 61 11.62 9.64 -7.02
CA PRO A 61 11.75 10.89 -6.28
C PRO A 61 11.87 10.64 -4.77
N SER A 62 12.95 11.14 -4.17
CA SER A 62 13.13 11.08 -2.73
C SER A 62 12.28 12.15 -2.06
N LEU A 63 11.08 11.78 -1.59
CA LEU A 63 10.39 12.56 -0.58
C LEU A 63 11.31 12.72 0.67
N LYS A 64 11.35 13.94 1.24
CA LYS A 64 12.37 14.31 2.24
C LYS A 64 12.30 13.52 3.55
N ALA A 65 11.13 12.99 3.90
CA ALA A 65 10.89 12.37 5.19
C ALA A 65 11.62 11.02 5.41
N THR A 66 11.82 10.67 6.68
CA THR A 66 12.68 9.57 7.16
C THR A 66 12.05 8.20 7.03
N TRP A 67 10.76 8.06 7.28
CA TRP A 67 10.05 6.78 7.28
C TRP A 67 9.26 6.61 5.99
N GLY A 68 9.10 5.37 5.54
CA GLY A 68 8.39 5.07 4.29
C GLY A 68 7.48 3.86 4.35
N ILE A 69 6.53 3.89 3.43
CA ILE A 69 5.52 2.88 3.22
C ILE A 69 5.34 2.72 1.72
N LEU A 70 5.08 1.49 1.27
CA LEU A 70 4.72 1.19 -0.10
C LEU A 70 3.37 0.47 -0.08
N PHE A 71 2.44 0.97 -0.88
CA PHE A 71 1.17 0.30 -1.15
C PHE A 71 1.22 -0.29 -2.55
N GLU A 72 0.84 -1.55 -2.72
CA GLU A 72 0.84 -2.23 -4.01
C GLU A 72 -0.51 -2.92 -4.24
N TYR A 73 -1.13 -2.63 -5.38
CA TYR A 73 -2.42 -3.22 -5.75
C TYR A 73 -2.59 -3.27 -7.26
N GLN A 74 -2.91 -4.44 -7.80
CA GLN A 74 -3.22 -4.63 -9.24
C GLN A 74 -2.16 -4.03 -10.20
N GLY A 75 -0.88 -4.04 -9.82
CA GLY A 75 0.21 -3.48 -10.63
C GLY A 75 0.34 -1.95 -10.58
N HIS A 76 -0.33 -1.31 -9.62
CA HIS A 76 -0.12 0.08 -9.25
C HIS A 76 0.57 0.16 -7.89
N GLU A 77 1.49 1.11 -7.77
CA GLU A 77 2.26 1.31 -6.55
C GLU A 77 2.22 2.77 -6.07
N ILE A 78 1.97 2.96 -4.78
CA ILE A 78 2.01 4.27 -4.14
C ILE A 78 3.12 4.28 -3.09
N TYR A 79 4.10 5.16 -3.29
CA TYR A 79 5.22 5.35 -2.39
C TYR A 79 4.95 6.52 -1.44
N GLY A 80 4.77 6.19 -0.16
CA GLY A 80 4.56 7.15 0.92
C GLY A 80 5.83 7.40 1.74
N ARG A 81 6.01 8.64 2.18
CA ARG A 81 7.04 9.04 3.15
C ARG A 81 6.49 10.01 4.19
N TYR A 82 6.89 9.85 5.44
CA TYR A 82 6.33 10.59 6.57
C TYR A 82 7.32 10.75 7.73
N GLU A 83 7.02 11.68 8.64
CA GLU A 83 7.71 11.87 9.92
C GLU A 83 6.75 11.57 11.08
N GLY A 84 7.30 11.13 12.21
CA GLY A 84 6.49 10.70 13.35
C GLY A 84 5.60 9.50 13.02
N ASN A 85 4.29 9.66 13.13
CA ASN A 85 3.32 8.62 12.76
C ASN A 85 2.70 8.99 11.40
N GLY A 86 2.98 8.20 10.38
CA GLY A 86 2.32 8.37 9.08
C GLY A 86 0.85 8.01 9.19
N GLU A 87 0.00 8.70 8.45
CA GLU A 87 -1.45 8.51 8.49
C GLU A 87 -2.01 8.53 7.07
N PHE A 88 -2.77 7.50 6.73
CA PHE A 88 -3.26 7.26 5.38
C PHE A 88 -4.70 6.77 5.41
N ASP A 89 -5.55 7.42 4.62
CA ASP A 89 -6.89 6.93 4.31
C ASP A 89 -6.80 5.98 3.12
N ILE A 90 -7.42 4.80 3.24
CA ILE A 90 -7.50 3.76 2.22
C ILE A 90 -8.99 3.48 2.00
N THR A 91 -9.50 3.79 0.81
CA THR A 91 -10.91 3.58 0.49
C THR A 91 -11.04 2.60 -0.66
N PHE A 92 -11.64 1.44 -0.39
CA PHE A 92 -12.14 0.54 -1.42
C PHE A 92 -13.50 1.05 -1.88
N ASN A 93 -13.68 1.25 -3.18
CA ASN A 93 -14.97 1.62 -3.75
C ASN A 93 -15.85 0.38 -4.01
N GLU A 94 -17.06 0.61 -4.53
CA GLU A 94 -18.04 -0.46 -4.81
C GLU A 94 -17.55 -1.52 -5.82
N TYR A 95 -16.51 -1.19 -6.62
CA TYR A 95 -15.91 -2.08 -7.63
C TYR A 95 -14.60 -2.72 -7.15
N GLY A 96 -14.17 -2.46 -5.91
CA GLY A 96 -12.90 -2.98 -5.37
C GLY A 96 -11.66 -2.18 -5.75
N ASN A 97 -11.80 -1.06 -6.46
CA ASN A 97 -10.67 -0.15 -6.72
C ASN A 97 -10.32 0.63 -5.45
N VAL A 98 -9.05 0.99 -5.30
CA VAL A 98 -8.53 1.62 -4.08
C VAL A 98 -8.07 3.04 -4.34
N GLU A 99 -8.53 3.96 -3.50
CA GLU A 99 -7.98 5.31 -3.38
C GLU A 99 -7.16 5.41 -2.09
N ILE A 100 -5.97 6.02 -2.18
CA ILE A 100 -5.11 6.30 -1.03
C ILE A 100 -4.88 7.79 -0.90
N LYS A 101 -5.12 8.33 0.29
CA LYS A 101 -4.84 9.72 0.63
C LYS A 101 -3.91 9.79 1.83
N ALA A 102 -2.79 10.49 1.67
CA ALA A 102 -1.92 10.81 2.80
C ALA A 102 -2.54 11.91 3.65
N VAL A 103 -2.88 11.61 4.91
CA VAL A 103 -3.36 12.57 5.91
C VAL A 103 -2.17 13.21 6.62
N ASN A 104 -1.21 12.38 7.07
CA ASN A 104 0.08 12.83 7.58
C ASN A 104 1.23 12.15 6.84
N GLY A 105 1.87 12.92 5.97
CA GLY A 105 2.95 12.47 5.11
C GLY A 105 2.81 13.03 3.71
N LYS A 106 3.57 12.46 2.78
CA LYS A 106 3.38 12.66 1.35
C LYS A 106 3.40 11.31 0.67
N ALA A 107 2.60 11.17 -0.38
CA ALA A 107 2.57 9.99 -1.22
C ALA A 107 2.64 10.41 -2.68
N LEU A 108 3.19 9.53 -3.51
CA LEU A 108 3.20 9.69 -4.95
C LEU A 108 3.10 8.32 -5.61
N GLU A 109 2.43 8.27 -6.76
CA GLU A 109 2.40 7.07 -7.58
C GLU A 109 3.78 6.82 -8.18
N ILE A 110 4.24 5.58 -8.08
CA ILE A 110 5.45 5.09 -8.73
C ILE A 110 5.09 3.89 -9.60
N ARG A 111 6.06 3.41 -10.38
CA ARG A 111 5.88 2.23 -11.22
C ARG A 111 7.03 1.28 -11.06
N LEU A 112 6.90 0.27 -10.23
CA LEU A 112 7.94 -0.73 -10.02
C LEU A 112 7.95 -1.77 -11.15
N PRO A 113 9.11 -2.33 -11.50
CA PRO A 113 9.17 -3.47 -12.41
C PRO A 113 8.61 -4.71 -11.71
N GLY A 114 7.31 -5.01 -11.93
CA GLY A 114 6.62 -6.09 -11.24
C GLY A 114 7.18 -7.49 -11.54
N LEU A 115 7.19 -7.90 -12.80
CA LEU A 115 7.82 -9.15 -13.26
C LEU A 115 8.86 -8.82 -14.32
N THR A 116 10.09 -9.25 -14.09
CA THR A 116 11.20 -9.07 -15.04
C THR A 116 11.85 -10.40 -15.33
N LEU A 117 12.22 -10.59 -16.60
CA LEU A 117 13.07 -11.70 -17.02
C LEU A 117 14.52 -11.22 -16.98
N GLU A 118 15.37 -11.93 -16.24
CA GLU A 118 16.81 -11.69 -16.29
C GLU A 118 17.32 -12.16 -17.65
N GLN A 119 17.90 -11.26 -18.43
CA GLN A 119 18.53 -11.63 -19.71
C GLN A 119 19.95 -12.12 -19.43
N GLU A 120 20.27 -13.33 -19.88
CA GLU A 120 21.66 -13.81 -19.92
C GLU A 120 22.48 -12.89 -20.81
N LYS A 121 23.62 -12.40 -20.29
CA LYS A 121 24.59 -11.68 -21.12
C LYS A 121 25.15 -12.66 -22.15
N SER A 122 24.75 -12.52 -23.41
CA SER A 122 25.44 -13.18 -24.51
C SER A 122 26.88 -12.66 -24.56
N GLU A 123 27.84 -13.55 -24.24
CA GLU A 123 29.27 -13.33 -24.46
C GLU A 123 29.48 -13.17 -25.97
N ASN A 124 29.68 -11.92 -26.41
CA ASN A 124 30.19 -11.67 -27.75
C ASN A 124 31.66 -12.12 -27.76
N ASN A 125 31.91 -13.28 -28.39
CA ASN A 125 33.24 -13.72 -28.84
C ASN A 125 33.81 -12.77 -29.89
#